data_AF-A0A6G6YRP0-F1
#
_entry.id   AF-A0A6G6YRP0-F1
#
_cell.length_a   1.000
_cell.length_b   1.000
_cell.length_c   1.000
_cell.angle_alpha   90.00
_cell.angle_beta   90.00
_cell.angle_gamma   90.00
#
_symmetry.space_group_name_H-M   'P 1'
#
loop_
_entity.id
_entity.type
_entity.pdbx_description
1 polymer ?
#
loop_
_entity_poly.entity_id
_entity_poly.type
_entity_poly.pdbx_seq_one_letter_code
_entity_poly.pdbx_strand_id
1 'polypeptide(L)' 'MRKSKPTRKLATQSLGGWVSVAPIRDWTDGSEVYVLAYRSKSGELWWQSAHIADRQNADVAAATLGDFLGARVLF' A
#
# COMPACT_ATOMS: atom_id res chain seq x y z
N MET A 1 -36.70 14.48 -10.04
CA MET A 1 -35.97 13.18 -10.06
C MET A 1 -34.54 13.43 -10.53
N ARG A 2 -33.55 13.37 -9.63
CA ARG A 2 -32.13 13.59 -9.97
C ARG A 2 -31.60 12.30 -10.61
N LYS A 3 -31.31 12.31 -11.92
CA LYS A 3 -30.72 11.16 -12.62
C LYS A 3 -29.38 10.85 -11.97
N SER A 4 -29.26 9.71 -11.29
CA SER A 4 -27.98 9.21 -10.79
C SER A 4 -27.06 9.00 -11.99
N LYS A 5 -25.88 9.65 -11.99
CA LYS A 5 -24.83 9.34 -12.96
C LYS A 5 -24.56 7.83 -12.86
N PRO A 6 -24.42 7.11 -13.99
CA PRO A 6 -24.06 5.71 -13.93
C PRO A 6 -22.75 5.61 -13.18
N THR A 7 -22.75 4.90 -12.06
CA THR A 7 -21.53 4.52 -11.34
C THR A 7 -20.71 3.77 -12.38
N ARG A 8 -19.69 4.45 -12.94
CA ARG A 8 -18.73 3.87 -13.89
C ARG A 8 -18.39 2.50 -13.32
N LYS A 9 -18.61 1.41 -14.08
CA LYS A 9 -18.20 0.06 -13.67
C LYS A 9 -16.80 0.21 -13.09
N LEU A 10 -16.68 0.19 -11.76
CA LEU A 10 -15.40 0.06 -11.09
C LEU A 10 -15.02 -1.34 -11.50
N ALA A 11 -14.23 -1.42 -12.55
CA ALA A 11 -13.84 -2.66 -13.12
C ALA A 11 -13.33 -3.51 -11.97
N THR A 12 -13.75 -4.76 -11.92
CA THR A 12 -13.22 -5.85 -11.10
C THR A 12 -11.73 -6.11 -11.38
N GLN A 13 -11.00 -5.10 -11.85
CA GLN A 13 -9.59 -5.05 -12.10
C GLN A 13 -8.89 -4.64 -10.81
N SER A 14 -7.93 -5.46 -10.41
CA SER A 14 -6.92 -5.14 -9.40
C SER A 14 -6.44 -3.69 -9.54
N LEU A 15 -6.36 -2.95 -8.43
CA LEU A 15 -5.89 -1.55 -8.40
C LEU A 15 -4.48 -1.43 -9.03
N GLY A 16 -3.68 -2.49 -8.92
CA GLY A 16 -2.32 -2.57 -9.43
C GLY A 16 -1.38 -1.64 -8.67
N GLY A 17 -0.20 -1.37 -9.24
CA GLY A 17 0.74 -0.39 -8.69
C GLY A 17 1.96 -1.07 -8.06
N TRP A 18 2.54 -0.42 -7.06
CA TRP A 18 3.73 -0.88 -6.37
C TRP A 18 3.54 -0.81 -4.86
N VAL A 19 4.02 -1.85 -4.17
CA VAL A 19 4.13 -1.90 -2.71
C VAL A 19 5.61 -2.08 -2.37
N SER A 20 6.12 -1.33 -1.39
CA SER A 20 7.51 -1.47 -0.92
C SER A 20 7.57 -1.38 0.60
N VAL A 21 8.56 -2.06 1.19
CA VAL A 21 8.90 -1.92 2.62
C VAL A 21 10.04 -0.91 2.76
N ALA A 22 9.84 0.13 3.57
CA ALA A 22 10.88 1.10 3.90
C ALA A 22 11.25 1.00 5.38
N PRO A 23 12.54 0.83 5.73
CA PRO A 23 12.99 1.08 7.09
C PRO A 23 12.97 2.58 7.36
N ILE A 24 12.43 2.97 8.50
CA ILE A 24 12.45 4.34 9.00
C ILE A 24 12.90 4.34 10.46
N ARG A 25 13.28 5.52 10.95
CA ARG A 25 13.64 5.71 12.34
C ARG A 25 12.46 6.30 13.08
N ASP A 26 12.02 5.65 14.16
CA ASP A 26 11.00 6.23 15.04
C ASP A 26 11.59 7.48 15.71
N TRP A 27 10.87 8.59 15.62
CA TRP A 27 11.33 9.87 16.17
C TRP A 27 11.21 9.93 17.70
N THR A 28 10.47 9.00 18.31
CA THR A 28 10.21 8.95 19.74
C THR A 28 11.40 8.38 20.51
N ASP A 29 11.98 7.28 20.01
CA ASP A 29 13.05 6.53 20.70
C ASP A 29 14.26 6.22 19.82
N GLY A 30 14.21 6.57 18.53
CA GLY A 30 15.30 6.32 17.60
C GLY A 30 15.43 4.87 17.16
N SER A 31 14.46 4.00 17.48
CA SER A 31 14.43 2.61 17.03
C SER A 31 14.20 2.51 15.52
N GLU A 32 14.69 1.43 14.90
CA GLU A 32 14.36 1.11 13.52
C GLU A 32 13.00 0.43 13.49
N VAL A 33 12.10 0.96 12.66
CA VAL A 33 10.76 0.41 12.40
C VAL A 33 10.53 0.37 10.89
N TYR A 34 9.53 -0.38 10.44
CA TYR A 34 9.23 -0.57 9.03
C TYR A 34 7.86 0.00 8.69
N VAL A 35 7.71 0.47 7.46
CA VAL A 35 6.44 0.96 6.91
C VAL A 35 6.25 0.42 5.51
N LEU A 36 5.00 0.15 5.17
CA LEU A 36 4.58 -0.16 3.81
C LEU A 36 4.29 1.14 3.09
N ALA A 37 4.78 1.26 1.87
CA ALA A 37 4.44 2.33 0.94
C ALA A 37 3.72 1.73 -0.25
N TYR A 38 2.55 2.27 -0.59
CA TYR A 38 1.81 1.92 -1.80
C TYR A 38 1.72 3.12 -2.74
N ARG A 39 1.88 2.87 -4.04
CA ARG A 39 1.64 3.84 -5.10
C ARG A 39 0.85 3.21 -6.25
N SER A 40 -0.21 3.88 -6.72
CA SER A 40 -0.97 3.41 -7.88
C SER A 40 -0.18 3.52 -9.18
N LYS A 41 -0.61 2.80 -10.22
CA LYS A 41 -0.03 2.87 -11.57
C LYS A 41 0.00 4.29 -12.15
N SER A 42 -1.04 5.10 -11.88
CA SER A 42 -1.09 6.51 -12.33
C SER A 42 -0.20 7.43 -11.49
N GLY A 43 0.22 6.97 -10.31
CA GLY A 43 0.99 7.76 -9.35
C GLY A 43 0.18 8.79 -8.56
N GLU A 44 -1.12 8.91 -8.81
CA GLU A 44 -2.01 9.86 -8.14
C GLU A 44 -2.46 9.39 -6.75
N LEU A 45 -2.46 8.08 -6.51
CA LEU A 45 -2.77 7.52 -5.20
C LEU A 45 -1.49 7.06 -4.52
N TRP A 46 -1.34 7.51 -3.28
CA TRP A 46 -0.27 7.18 -2.38
C TRP A 46 -0.86 6.82 -1.02
N TRP A 47 -0.29 5.81 -0.38
CA TRP A 47 -0.66 5.42 0.97
C TRP A 47 0.55 4.87 1.71
N GLN A 48 0.57 5.05 3.04
CA GLN A 48 1.59 4.53 3.93
C GLN A 48 0.94 3.88 5.16
N SER A 49 1.48 2.75 5.62
CA SER A 49 1.01 2.09 6.83
C SER A 49 1.48 2.80 8.11
N ALA A 50 0.93 2.35 9.24
CA ALA A 50 1.55 2.58 10.54
C ALA A 50 2.90 1.86 10.66
N HIS A 51 3.65 2.17 11.72
CA HIS A 51 4.93 1.52 12.05
C HIS A 51 4.71 0.03 12.33
N ILE A 52 5.58 -0.79 11.78
CA ILE A 52 5.66 -2.23 12.00
C ILE A 52 7.04 -2.49 12.61
N ALA A 53 7.08 -3.01 13.83
CA ALA A 53 8.34 -3.16 14.56
C ALA A 53 9.28 -4.23 13.96
N ASP A 54 8.71 -5.23 13.29
CA ASP A 54 9.46 -6.39 12.81
C ASP A 54 9.51 -6.44 11.28
N ARG A 55 10.71 -6.68 10.73
CA ARG A 55 10.94 -6.69 9.28
C ARG A 55 10.17 -7.82 8.60
N GLN A 56 10.20 -9.02 9.19
CA GLN A 56 9.56 -10.19 8.60
C GLN A 56 8.04 -9.98 8.51
N ASN A 57 7.43 -9.40 9.54
CA ASN A 57 6.03 -9.03 9.52
C ASN A 57 5.72 -7.96 8.45
N ALA A 58 6.61 -6.99 8.26
CA ALA A 58 6.46 -5.98 7.21
C ALA A 58 6.54 -6.61 5.80
N ASP A 59 7.45 -7.54 5.56
CA ASP A 59 7.59 -8.25 4.28
C ASP A 59 6.36 -9.13 3.99
N VAL A 60 5.84 -9.85 4.99
CA VAL A 60 4.60 -10.65 4.86
C VAL A 60 3.39 -9.74 4.58
N ALA A 61 3.29 -8.60 5.26
CA ALA A 61 2.23 -7.63 5.04
C ALA A 61 2.33 -7.00 3.64
N ALA A 62 3.55 -6.75 3.14
CA ALA A 62 3.78 -6.26 1.78
C ALA A 62 3.33 -7.25 0.72
N ALA A 63 3.67 -8.53 0.89
CA ALA A 63 3.20 -9.62 0.02
C ALA A 63 1.67 -9.70 0.02
N THR A 64 1.06 -9.73 1.20
CA THR A 64 -0.41 -9.80 1.36
C THR A 64 -1.11 -8.61 0.69
N LEU A 65 -0.60 -7.40 0.88
CA LEU A 65 -1.15 -6.20 0.25
C LEU A 65 -0.94 -6.20 -1.27
N GLY A 66 0.22 -6.67 -1.73
CA GLY A 66 0.53 -6.87 -3.14
C GLY A 66 -0.48 -7.78 -3.82
N ASP A 67 -0.75 -8.95 -3.22
CA ASP A 67 -1.71 -9.92 -3.74
C ASP A 67 -3.14 -9.35 -3.75
N PHE A 68 -3.56 -8.68 -2.66
CA PHE A 68 -4.88 -8.07 -2.57
C PHE A 68 -5.11 -6.98 -3.62
N LEU A 69 -4.09 -6.13 -3.86
CA LEU A 69 -4.17 -5.03 -4.82
C LEU A 69 -3.83 -5.46 -6.25
N GLY A 70 -3.28 -6.65 -6.46
CA GLY A 70 -2.59 -7.04 -7.70
C GLY A 70 -1.41 -6.11 -8.02
N ALA A 71 -0.75 -5.59 -6.99
CA ALA A 71 0.38 -4.68 -7.09
C ALA A 71 1.71 -5.46 -7.04
N ARG A 72 2.75 -4.90 -7.67
CA ARG A 72 4.10 -5.48 -7.63
C ARG A 72 4.78 -5.12 -6.31
N VAL A 73 5.24 -6.13 -5.58
CA VAL A 73 6.07 -5.91 -4.40
C VAL A 73 7.52 -5.64 -4.82
N LEU A 74 8.11 -4.60 -4.25
CA LEU A 74 9.51 -4.22 -4.39
C LEU A 74 10.21 -4.52 -3.07
N PHE A 75 11.16 -5.47 -3.10
CA PHE A 75 11.98 -5.86 -1.95
C PHE A 75 13.28 -5.06 -1.91
#